data_AF-F4BXJ8-F1
#
_entry.id   AF-F4BXJ8-F1
#
_cell.length_a   1.000
_cell.length_b   1.000
_cell.length_c   1.000
_cell.angle_alpha   90.00
_cell.angle_beta   90.00
_cell.angle_gamma   90.00
#
_symmetry.space_group_name_H-M   'P 1'
#
loop_
_entity.id
_entity.type
_entity.pdbx_description
1 polymer ?
#
loop_
_entity_poly.entity_id
_entity_poly.type
_entity_poly.pdbx_seq_one_letter_code
_entity_poly.pdbx_strand_id
1 'polypeptide(L)'
;MIDKGCMMISLCILFFAVSPADALDVRLDVFGNANLDDIIDEEDIAYVKDIMKGSAETTELADANYDQEVDEEDIAQIERIINGTESSLTFIDIFGDAETVNKPINHVAALGYIGPQLLRLIGAEDRMLPVVGPDYSNYPVFWGEISQWHSVGNTPPDVDFEHVLSLSPDAVQTNLEFLNYANDAGRKMKEEFHRNLPGIPLICLNAREPEHTSATVLIYGYIFEGFDLAPIRRALNSCVNIFNLYGCF
;
A
#
# COMPACT_ATOMS: atom_id res chain seq x y z
N MET A 1 24.36 -61.33 -22.11
CA MET A 1 24.91 -59.99 -21.87
C MET A 1 23.80 -58.97 -22.12
N ILE A 2 23.21 -58.50 -21.02
CA ILE A 2 22.57 -57.19 -20.76
C ILE A 2 21.71 -56.63 -21.91
N ASP A 3 20.40 -56.91 -21.97
CA ASP A 3 19.30 -56.36 -21.15
C ASP A 3 18.91 -54.92 -21.54
N LYS A 4 17.73 -54.76 -22.15
CA LYS A 4 16.88 -53.56 -22.13
C LYS A 4 15.43 -53.98 -22.28
N GLY A 5 14.86 -54.47 -21.19
CA GLY A 5 13.41 -54.56 -21.01
C GLY A 5 12.78 -53.18 -21.26
N CYS A 6 11.85 -53.12 -22.20
CA CYS A 6 10.99 -51.96 -22.44
C CYS A 6 9.93 -51.95 -21.34
N MET A 7 10.32 -51.47 -20.15
CA MET A 7 9.43 -51.36 -18.99
C MET A 7 8.66 -50.04 -19.09
N MET A 8 7.40 -50.20 -19.43
CA MET A 8 6.25 -49.31 -19.29
C MET A 8 6.41 -48.34 -18.08
N ILE A 9 6.65 -47.06 -18.33
CA ILE A 9 6.48 -46.00 -17.32
C ILE A 9 5.13 -45.36 -17.59
N SER A 10 4.14 -45.86 -16.85
CA SER A 10 2.85 -45.22 -16.65
C SER A 10 3.08 -43.80 -16.14
N LEU A 11 2.68 -42.79 -16.91
CA LEU A 11 2.64 -41.39 -16.51
C LEU A 11 1.56 -41.24 -15.44
N CYS A 12 1.91 -41.52 -14.19
CA CYS A 12 1.10 -41.13 -13.04
C CYS A 12 1.13 -39.60 -12.95
N ILE A 13 0.12 -38.96 -13.55
CA ILE A 13 -0.25 -37.58 -13.21
C ILE A 13 -0.74 -37.64 -11.77
N LEU A 14 0.18 -37.43 -10.83
CA LEU A 14 -0.17 -37.04 -9.48
C LEU A 14 -0.87 -35.69 -9.60
N PHE A 15 -2.20 -35.71 -9.55
CA PHE A 15 -2.98 -34.57 -9.07
C PHE A 15 -2.47 -34.29 -7.65
N PHE A 16 -1.44 -33.47 -7.53
CA PHE A 16 -1.24 -32.72 -6.30
C PHE A 16 -2.48 -31.86 -6.18
N ALA A 17 -3.37 -32.24 -5.27
CA ALA A 17 -4.31 -31.30 -4.70
C ALA A 17 -3.46 -30.15 -4.15
N VAL A 18 -3.39 -29.06 -4.92
CA VAL A 18 -2.93 -27.79 -4.39
C VAL A 18 -3.96 -27.43 -3.33
N SER A 19 -3.59 -27.59 -2.07
CA SER A 19 -4.31 -27.01 -0.95
C SER A 19 -4.47 -25.51 -1.24
N PRO A 20 -5.69 -24.95 -1.17
CA PRO A 20 -5.82 -23.52 -1.21
C PRO A 20 -5.18 -22.96 0.07
N ALA A 21 -4.57 -21.79 -0.05
CA ALA A 21 -4.10 -20.94 1.04
C ALA A 21 -2.78 -21.38 1.73
N ASP A 22 -1.66 -21.02 1.12
CA ASP A 22 -0.82 -20.03 1.80
C ASP A 22 -1.27 -18.67 1.23
N ALA A 23 -2.32 -18.10 1.83
CA ALA A 23 -2.61 -16.70 1.59
C ALA A 23 -1.37 -15.92 2.04
N LEU A 24 -1.01 -14.86 1.33
CA LEU A 24 -0.04 -13.92 1.84
C LEU A 24 -0.47 -13.50 3.26
N ASP A 25 0.44 -13.54 4.24
CA ASP A 25 0.23 -12.86 5.53
C ASP A 25 0.36 -11.35 5.28
N VAL A 26 -0.61 -10.81 4.55
CA VAL A 26 -0.65 -9.42 4.11
C VAL A 26 -1.72 -8.77 4.93
N ARG A 27 -1.33 -8.04 5.96
CA ARG A 27 -2.25 -7.21 6.73
C ARG A 27 -2.61 -5.97 5.92
N LEU A 28 -3.86 -5.82 5.50
CA LEU A 28 -4.36 -4.58 4.91
C LEU A 28 -4.71 -3.60 6.04
N ASP A 29 -3.77 -2.71 6.33
CA ASP A 29 -3.88 -1.71 7.39
C ASP A 29 -4.66 -0.46 6.98
N VAL A 30 -5.91 -0.65 6.55
CA VAL A 30 -6.86 0.41 6.16
C VAL A 30 -8.09 0.33 7.06
N PHE A 31 -8.47 1.46 7.65
CA PHE A 31 -9.70 1.56 8.44
C PHE A 31 -10.90 1.32 7.52
N GLY A 32 -11.71 0.31 7.86
CA GLY A 32 -12.73 -0.27 7.01
C GLY A 32 -12.54 -1.78 6.74
N ASN A 33 -11.32 -2.32 6.88
CA ASN A 33 -11.06 -3.77 6.93
C ASN A 33 -11.39 -4.31 8.33
N ALA A 34 -12.66 -4.23 8.70
CA ALA A 34 -13.16 -4.51 10.04
C ALA A 34 -13.01 -5.98 10.44
N ASN A 35 -13.21 -6.91 9.50
CA ASN A 35 -13.14 -8.35 9.77
C ASN A 35 -11.70 -8.91 9.71
N LEU A 36 -10.72 -8.10 9.29
CA LEU A 36 -9.30 -8.42 9.14
C LEU A 36 -9.02 -9.55 8.13
N ASP A 37 -9.81 -9.64 7.06
CA ASP A 37 -9.59 -10.60 5.95
C ASP A 37 -8.81 -10.01 4.77
N ASP A 38 -8.39 -8.75 4.92
CA ASP A 38 -7.58 -7.99 3.99
C ASP A 38 -8.29 -7.57 2.71
N ILE A 39 -9.62 -7.62 2.70
CA ILE A 39 -10.53 -7.09 1.70
C ILE A 39 -11.42 -6.07 2.41
N ILE A 40 -11.88 -5.06 1.67
CA ILE A 40 -12.93 -4.16 2.19
C ILE A 40 -14.16 -4.42 1.33
N ASP A 41 -15.13 -5.13 1.89
CA ASP A 41 -16.36 -5.54 1.21
C ASP A 41 -17.57 -5.65 2.18
N GLU A 42 -18.66 -6.28 1.73
CA GLU A 42 -19.88 -6.42 2.53
C GLU A 42 -19.70 -7.28 3.80
N GLU A 43 -18.63 -8.09 3.90
CA GLU A 43 -18.32 -8.86 5.11
C GLU A 43 -17.85 -7.94 6.24
N ASP A 44 -17.15 -6.85 5.95
CA ASP A 44 -16.76 -5.83 6.93
C ASP A 44 -17.99 -5.10 7.50
N ILE A 45 -18.95 -4.77 6.64
CA ILE A 45 -20.23 -4.18 7.06
C ILE A 45 -20.98 -5.14 8.00
N ALA A 46 -20.97 -6.44 7.70
CA ALA A 46 -21.58 -7.44 8.56
C ALA A 46 -20.86 -7.54 9.90
N TYR A 47 -19.53 -7.47 9.90
CA TYR A 47 -18.70 -7.52 11.10
C TYR A 47 -18.93 -6.31 12.02
N VAL A 48 -18.96 -5.08 11.49
CA VAL A 48 -19.30 -3.87 12.26
C VAL A 48 -20.68 -3.99 12.91
N LYS A 49 -21.68 -4.49 12.17
CA LYS A 49 -23.03 -4.75 12.73
C LYS A 49 -23.00 -5.75 13.88
N ASP A 50 -22.10 -6.73 13.86
CA ASP A 50 -21.97 -7.72 14.92
C ASP A 50 -21.19 -7.16 16.12
N ILE A 51 -20.23 -6.25 15.92
CA ILE A 51 -19.61 -5.46 17.00
C ILE A 51 -20.68 -4.64 17.73
N MET A 52 -21.51 -3.89 17.00
CA MET A 52 -22.58 -3.04 17.56
C MET A 52 -23.62 -3.85 18.36
N LYS A 53 -23.88 -5.11 17.97
CA LYS A 53 -24.76 -6.02 18.71
C LYS A 53 -24.09 -6.67 19.94
N GLY A 54 -22.77 -6.51 20.09
CA GLY A 54 -21.96 -7.19 21.09
C GLY A 54 -21.77 -8.69 20.82
N SER A 55 -21.91 -9.12 19.57
CA SER A 55 -21.69 -10.51 19.13
C SER A 55 -20.32 -10.75 18.49
N ALA A 56 -19.52 -9.70 18.28
CA ALA A 56 -18.13 -9.75 17.86
C ALA A 56 -17.27 -8.78 18.71
N GLU A 57 -15.96 -9.03 18.75
CA GLU A 57 -15.00 -8.14 19.43
C GLU A 57 -14.65 -6.96 18.51
N THR A 58 -14.46 -5.78 19.10
CA THR A 58 -14.01 -4.59 18.34
C THR A 58 -12.58 -4.79 17.85
N THR A 59 -12.35 -4.54 16.55
CA THR A 59 -11.03 -4.52 15.94
C THR A 59 -10.54 -3.08 15.78
N GLU A 60 -9.22 -2.88 15.67
CA GLU A 60 -8.62 -1.56 15.46
C GLU A 60 -9.12 -0.88 14.18
N LEU A 61 -9.40 -1.66 13.13
CA LEU A 61 -9.78 -1.17 11.80
C LEU A 61 -11.30 -1.08 11.59
N ALA A 62 -12.12 -1.40 12.60
CA ALA A 62 -13.58 -1.33 12.50
C ALA A 62 -14.15 0.11 12.51
N ASP A 63 -13.42 1.05 13.12
CA ASP A 63 -13.69 2.50 13.12
C ASP A 63 -13.28 3.09 11.76
N ALA A 64 -14.04 2.76 10.71
CA ALA A 64 -13.75 3.09 9.33
C ALA A 64 -13.67 4.60 9.07
N ASN A 65 -14.46 5.40 9.79
CA ASN A 65 -14.48 6.86 9.64
C ASN A 65 -13.42 7.57 10.51
N TYR A 66 -12.77 6.84 11.42
CA TYR A 66 -11.73 7.27 12.36
C TYR A 66 -12.20 8.37 13.34
N ASP A 67 -13.42 8.25 13.85
CA ASP A 67 -14.01 9.18 14.82
C ASP A 67 -13.95 8.69 16.29
N GLN A 68 -13.33 7.53 16.52
CA GLN A 68 -13.15 6.83 17.81
C GLN A 68 -14.40 6.12 18.33
N GLU A 69 -15.48 6.05 17.54
CA GLU A 69 -16.67 5.27 17.83
C GLU A 69 -16.81 4.14 16.79
N VAL A 70 -17.56 3.08 17.12
CA VAL A 70 -17.89 2.02 16.15
C VAL A 70 -19.41 1.95 16.01
N ASP A 71 -19.94 2.53 14.94
CA ASP A 71 -21.36 2.77 14.76
C ASP A 71 -21.86 2.71 13.29
N GLU A 72 -23.04 3.26 13.01
CA GLU A 72 -23.61 3.26 11.67
C GLU A 72 -22.85 4.14 10.65
N GLU A 73 -22.07 5.12 11.09
CA GLU A 73 -21.26 5.96 10.20
C GLU A 73 -20.05 5.20 9.64
N ASP A 74 -19.54 4.20 10.36
CA ASP A 74 -18.51 3.28 9.84
C ASP A 74 -19.05 2.41 8.71
N ILE A 75 -20.27 1.91 8.87
CA ILE A 75 -20.96 1.17 7.80
C ILE A 75 -21.08 2.05 6.56
N ALA A 76 -21.51 3.31 6.74
CA ALA A 76 -21.63 4.24 5.63
C ALA A 76 -20.26 4.57 5.00
N GLN A 77 -19.19 4.61 5.78
CA GLN A 77 -17.83 4.82 5.27
C GLN A 77 -17.31 3.61 4.50
N ILE A 78 -17.51 2.39 5.00
CA ILE A 78 -17.15 1.15 4.28
C ILE A 78 -17.93 1.06 2.96
N GLU A 79 -19.22 1.36 2.95
CA GLU A 79 -20.01 1.44 1.71
C GLU A 79 -19.43 2.46 0.72
N ARG A 80 -18.94 3.61 1.19
CA ARG A 80 -18.29 4.60 0.34
C ARG A 80 -16.98 4.08 -0.25
N ILE A 81 -16.15 3.40 0.56
CA ILE A 81 -14.89 2.77 0.15
C ILE A 81 -15.14 1.69 -0.92
N ILE A 82 -16.10 0.80 -0.71
CA ILE A 82 -16.47 -0.24 -1.69
C ILE A 82 -16.89 0.38 -3.02
N ASN A 83 -17.60 1.50 -2.97
CA ASN A 83 -18.09 2.20 -4.16
C ASN A 83 -17.06 3.15 -4.80
N GLY A 84 -15.91 3.41 -4.17
CA GLY A 84 -14.93 4.41 -4.61
C GLY A 84 -15.51 5.84 -4.60
N THR A 85 -16.21 6.19 -3.52
CA THR A 85 -16.92 7.48 -3.37
C THR A 85 -16.64 8.17 -2.04
N GLU A 86 -15.73 7.62 -1.24
CA GLU A 86 -15.29 8.20 0.01
C GLU A 86 -14.56 9.53 -0.21
N SER A 87 -14.78 10.48 0.69
CA SER A 87 -14.10 11.78 0.66
C SER A 87 -12.74 11.74 1.35
N SER A 88 -12.46 10.68 2.10
CA SER A 88 -11.21 10.48 2.84
C SER A 88 -11.00 9.00 3.12
N LEU A 89 -9.74 8.62 3.33
CA LEU A 89 -9.34 7.26 3.69
C LEU A 89 -8.27 7.33 4.78
N THR A 90 -8.44 6.54 5.84
CA THR A 90 -7.46 6.42 6.93
C THR A 90 -6.74 5.08 6.84
N PHE A 91 -5.43 5.08 7.02
CA PHE A 91 -4.59 3.88 7.01
C PHE A 91 -3.51 3.96 8.09
N ILE A 92 -2.94 2.82 8.48
CA ILE A 92 -1.81 2.78 9.41
C ILE A 92 -0.52 2.86 8.59
N ASP A 93 0.34 3.80 8.95
CA ASP A 93 1.62 4.04 8.28
C ASP A 93 2.75 3.14 8.84
N ILE A 94 3.97 3.25 8.30
CA ILE A 94 5.12 2.45 8.77
C ILE A 94 5.49 2.67 10.23
N PHE A 95 5.05 3.78 10.83
CA PHE A 95 5.31 4.11 12.23
C PHE A 95 4.18 3.63 13.14
N GLY A 96 3.13 3.01 12.61
CA GLY A 96 1.97 2.59 13.38
C GLY A 96 1.02 3.74 13.70
N ASP A 97 1.16 4.90 13.04
CA ASP A 97 0.27 6.03 13.23
C ASP A 97 -0.85 5.96 12.18
N ALA A 98 -2.06 6.37 12.55
CA ALA A 98 -3.15 6.52 11.59
C ALA A 98 -2.98 7.83 10.81
N GLU A 99 -2.91 7.73 9.48
CA GLU A 99 -2.84 8.85 8.56
C GLU A 99 -4.11 8.90 7.70
N THR A 100 -4.71 10.08 7.58
CA THR A 100 -5.90 10.30 6.76
C THR A 100 -5.56 11.14 5.54
N VAL A 101 -5.87 10.61 4.36
CA VAL A 101 -5.79 11.33 3.09
C VAL A 101 -7.17 11.79 2.64
N ASN A 102 -7.26 12.99 2.05
CA ASN A 102 -8.48 13.44 1.38
C ASN A 102 -8.54 12.88 -0.03
N LYS A 103 -9.74 12.50 -0.48
CA LYS A 103 -9.96 11.86 -1.77
C LYS A 103 -10.90 12.68 -2.66
N PRO A 104 -10.70 12.63 -4.00
CA PRO A 104 -9.61 11.94 -4.70
C PRO A 104 -8.26 12.68 -4.56
N ILE A 105 -7.16 11.92 -4.51
CA ILE A 105 -5.81 12.48 -4.65
C ILE A 105 -5.50 12.65 -6.13
N ASN A 106 -5.30 13.89 -6.58
CA ASN A 106 -4.96 14.24 -7.96
C ASN A 106 -3.52 14.75 -8.11
N HIS A 107 -2.95 15.31 -7.03
CA HIS A 107 -1.60 15.88 -7.02
C HIS A 107 -0.80 15.32 -5.84
N VAL A 108 0.10 14.36 -6.10
CA VAL A 108 1.01 13.81 -5.09
C VAL A 108 2.45 14.26 -5.35
N ALA A 109 3.12 14.80 -4.34
CA ALA A 109 4.56 14.97 -4.39
C ALA A 109 5.22 13.66 -3.90
N ALA A 110 5.84 12.93 -4.83
CA ALA A 110 6.41 11.61 -4.59
C ALA A 110 7.93 11.72 -4.32
N LEU A 111 8.30 11.87 -3.05
CA LEU A 111 9.67 12.17 -2.63
C LEU A 111 10.51 10.91 -2.35
N GLY A 112 9.87 9.74 -2.22
CA GLY A 112 10.55 8.47 -2.01
C GLY A 112 11.22 7.90 -3.26
N TYR A 113 12.12 6.94 -3.07
CA TYR A 113 12.71 6.19 -4.19
C TYR A 113 11.74 5.14 -4.76
N ILE A 114 10.97 4.49 -3.89
CA ILE A 114 10.06 3.41 -4.28
C ILE A 114 8.70 3.93 -4.71
N GLY A 115 8.18 4.96 -4.06
CA GLY A 115 6.81 5.38 -4.32
C GLY A 115 6.51 5.91 -5.74
N PRO A 116 7.40 6.65 -6.44
CA PRO A 116 7.21 6.93 -7.87
C PRO A 116 7.10 5.66 -8.73
N GLN A 117 7.80 4.60 -8.36
CA GLN A 117 7.70 3.29 -9.04
C GLN A 117 6.39 2.59 -8.73
N LEU A 118 5.90 2.68 -7.48
CA LEU A 118 4.59 2.14 -7.09
C LEU A 118 3.45 2.87 -7.79
N LEU A 119 3.50 4.20 -7.85
CA LEU A 119 2.51 5.00 -8.57
C LEU A 119 2.49 4.63 -10.05
N ARG A 120 3.66 4.42 -10.67
CA ARG A 120 3.74 3.86 -12.03
C ARG A 120 3.18 2.43 -12.12
N LEU A 121 3.49 1.56 -11.16
CA LEU A 121 3.02 0.16 -11.11
C LEU A 121 1.49 0.07 -11.07
N ILE A 122 0.84 0.90 -10.26
CA ILE A 122 -0.63 0.94 -10.10
C ILE A 122 -1.32 1.84 -11.13
N GLY A 123 -0.57 2.39 -12.10
CA GLY A 123 -1.13 3.25 -13.15
C GLY A 123 -1.58 4.64 -12.68
N ALA A 124 -1.10 5.11 -11.53
CA ALA A 124 -1.38 6.42 -10.93
C ALA A 124 -0.22 7.43 -11.14
N GLU A 125 0.65 7.20 -12.14
CA GLU A 125 1.79 8.07 -12.44
C GLU A 125 1.36 9.48 -12.86
N ASP A 126 0.18 9.62 -13.47
CA ASP A 126 -0.40 10.89 -13.91
C ASP A 126 -0.76 11.83 -12.75
N ARG A 127 -0.82 11.31 -11.52
CA ARG A 127 -1.10 12.10 -10.31
C ARG A 127 0.13 12.75 -9.72
N MET A 128 1.33 12.35 -10.16
CA MET A 128 2.56 12.88 -9.60
C MET A 128 2.81 14.32 -10.05
N LEU A 129 3.12 15.17 -9.08
CA LEU A 129 3.68 16.51 -9.33
C LEU A 129 5.12 16.39 -9.86
N PRO A 130 5.61 17.37 -10.65
CA PRO A 130 6.92 17.31 -11.30
C PRO A 130 8.12 17.57 -10.36
N VAL A 131 8.13 16.88 -9.22
CA VAL A 131 9.14 16.92 -8.17
C VAL A 131 9.51 15.51 -7.72
N VAL A 132 10.75 15.34 -7.29
CA VAL A 132 11.28 14.07 -6.79
C VAL A 132 12.19 14.32 -5.60
N GLY A 133 12.35 13.35 -4.73
CA GLY A 133 13.31 13.47 -3.64
C GLY A 133 14.75 13.51 -4.18
N PRO A 134 15.25 12.42 -4.79
CA PRO A 134 16.60 12.35 -5.31
C PRO A 134 16.67 12.76 -6.78
N ASP A 135 17.84 13.25 -7.21
CA ASP A 135 18.11 13.52 -8.62
C ASP A 135 18.17 12.23 -9.45
N TYR A 136 17.25 12.12 -10.40
CA TYR A 136 17.13 10.99 -11.32
C TYR A 136 17.76 11.21 -12.70
N SER A 137 18.42 12.35 -12.93
CA SER A 137 19.02 12.72 -14.22
C SER A 137 20.05 11.71 -14.75
N ASN A 138 20.68 10.93 -13.86
CA ASN A 138 21.64 9.88 -14.23
C ASN A 138 20.98 8.60 -14.80
N TYR A 139 19.66 8.43 -14.68
CA TYR A 139 18.95 7.23 -15.13
C TYR A 139 17.74 7.56 -16.04
N PRO A 140 17.95 8.30 -17.15
CA PRO A 140 16.85 8.81 -17.98
C PRO A 140 16.04 7.73 -18.70
N VAL A 141 16.65 6.57 -18.97
CA VAL A 141 15.96 5.43 -19.59
C VAL A 141 14.94 4.80 -18.63
N PHE A 142 15.28 4.72 -17.34
CA PHE A 142 14.41 4.12 -16.33
C PHE A 142 13.31 5.09 -15.90
N TRP A 143 13.67 6.36 -15.70
CA TRP A 143 12.73 7.36 -15.18
C TRP A 143 11.93 8.09 -16.26
N GLY A 144 12.38 8.12 -17.52
CA GLY A 144 11.69 8.83 -18.59
C GLY A 144 11.62 10.33 -18.29
N GLU A 145 10.43 10.92 -18.40
CA GLU A 145 10.21 12.35 -18.13
C GLU A 145 10.49 12.73 -16.66
N ILE A 146 10.27 11.80 -15.72
CA ILE A 146 10.57 11.98 -14.29
C ILE A 146 12.06 12.31 -14.07
N SER A 147 12.94 11.86 -14.97
CA SER A 147 14.38 12.15 -14.88
C SER A 147 14.72 13.64 -15.05
N GLN A 148 13.76 14.47 -15.48
CA GLN A 148 13.90 15.90 -15.68
C GLN A 148 13.18 16.71 -14.58
N TRP A 149 12.51 16.05 -13.63
CA TRP A 149 11.75 16.70 -12.57
C TRP A 149 12.68 17.31 -11.52
N HIS A 150 12.16 18.31 -10.80
CA HIS A 150 12.96 19.06 -9.85
C HIS A 150 13.24 18.21 -8.60
N SER A 151 14.52 18.02 -8.27
CA SER A 151 14.91 17.36 -7.03
C SER A 151 14.74 18.32 -5.86
N VAL A 152 13.87 17.98 -4.92
CA VAL A 152 13.61 18.75 -3.71
C VAL A 152 14.29 18.17 -2.47
N GLY A 153 14.94 17.01 -2.54
CA GLY A 153 15.55 16.34 -1.39
C GLY A 153 14.65 15.25 -0.78
N ASN A 154 15.28 14.27 -0.12
CA ASN A 154 14.61 13.03 0.32
C ASN A 154 14.04 13.09 1.73
N THR A 155 14.81 13.69 2.64
CA THR A 155 14.54 13.67 4.08
C THR A 155 14.95 15.00 4.71
N PRO A 156 14.26 15.46 5.76
CA PRO A 156 14.62 16.67 6.47
C PRO A 156 16.04 16.61 7.05
N PRO A 157 16.75 17.75 7.16
CA PRO A 157 16.29 19.09 6.80
C PRO A 157 16.50 19.44 5.31
N ASP A 158 16.97 18.51 4.48
CA ASP A 158 17.41 18.78 3.12
C ASP A 158 16.26 18.90 2.10
N VAL A 159 15.00 18.81 2.56
CA VAL A 159 13.81 18.94 1.71
C VAL A 159 13.48 20.42 1.47
N ASP A 160 13.35 20.83 0.21
CA ASP A 160 12.82 22.13 -0.20
C ASP A 160 11.28 22.15 -0.04
N PHE A 161 10.86 22.31 1.20
CA PHE A 161 9.44 22.38 1.57
C PHE A 161 8.72 23.56 0.94
N GLU A 162 9.39 24.70 0.75
CA GLU A 162 8.78 25.88 0.12
C GLU A 162 8.41 25.56 -1.34
N HIS A 163 9.28 24.86 -2.07
CA HIS A 163 8.96 24.42 -3.41
C HIS A 163 7.83 23.39 -3.43
N VAL A 164 7.86 22.37 -2.55
CA VAL A 164 6.79 21.37 -2.45
C VAL A 164 5.44 22.04 -2.18
N LEU A 165 5.37 22.97 -1.21
CA LEU A 165 4.15 23.71 -0.88
C LEU A 165 3.66 24.58 -2.05
N SER A 166 4.57 25.16 -2.84
CA SER A 166 4.20 26.00 -3.98
C SER A 166 3.39 25.26 -5.04
N LEU A 167 3.50 23.92 -5.09
CA LEU A 167 2.77 23.07 -6.02
C LEU A 167 1.39 22.64 -5.51
N SER A 168 1.02 23.00 -4.28
CA SER A 168 -0.28 22.67 -3.66
C SER A 168 -0.62 21.17 -3.72
N PRO A 169 0.23 20.27 -3.18
CA PRO A 169 -0.03 18.84 -3.18
C PRO A 169 -1.24 18.48 -2.32
N ASP A 170 -2.01 17.49 -2.77
CA ASP A 170 -3.08 16.86 -1.98
C ASP A 170 -2.49 15.93 -0.90
N ALA A 171 -1.32 15.34 -1.18
CA ALA A 171 -0.56 14.50 -0.25
C ALA A 171 0.94 14.50 -0.60
N VAL A 172 1.79 14.19 0.38
CA VAL A 172 3.24 14.01 0.18
C VAL A 172 3.61 12.58 0.55
N GLN A 173 4.18 11.87 -0.41
CA GLN A 173 4.73 10.54 -0.18
C GLN A 173 6.21 10.67 0.17
N THR A 174 6.58 10.23 1.36
CA THR A 174 7.93 10.44 1.90
C THR A 174 8.92 9.35 1.45
N ASN A 175 10.21 9.53 1.79
CA ASN A 175 11.27 8.52 1.63
C ASN A 175 11.67 7.89 2.99
N LEU A 176 10.80 7.95 4.00
CA LEU A 176 11.15 7.52 5.36
C LEU A 176 11.35 6.00 5.46
N GLU A 177 10.83 5.23 4.49
CA GLU A 177 11.10 3.80 4.33
C GLU A 177 12.59 3.50 4.06
N PHE A 178 13.36 4.46 3.57
CA PHE A 178 14.80 4.30 3.30
C PHE A 178 15.65 4.17 4.58
N LEU A 179 15.14 4.62 5.73
CA LEU A 179 15.91 4.67 6.98
C LEU A 179 15.83 3.38 7.81
N ASN A 180 15.20 2.35 7.27
CA ASN A 180 15.19 0.96 7.76
C ASN A 180 14.71 0.75 9.20
N TYR A 181 14.01 1.72 9.81
CA TYR A 181 13.34 1.49 11.09
C TYR A 181 12.17 2.46 11.29
N ALA A 182 11.04 1.92 11.70
CA ALA A 182 10.07 2.62 12.53
C ALA A 182 10.69 2.97 13.91
N ASN A 183 11.79 3.75 13.91
CA ASN A 183 12.54 4.17 15.09
C ASN A 183 12.32 5.66 15.38
N ASP A 184 12.85 6.09 16.52
CA ASP A 184 12.78 7.48 16.99
C ASP A 184 13.36 8.50 16.00
N ALA A 185 14.34 8.13 15.18
CA ALA A 185 14.91 9.03 14.19
C ALA A 185 13.94 9.25 13.03
N GLY A 186 13.33 8.19 12.50
CA GLY A 186 12.29 8.27 11.48
C GLY A 186 11.07 9.05 11.97
N ARG A 187 10.63 8.82 13.22
CA ARG A 187 9.54 9.59 13.84
C ARG A 187 9.85 11.07 13.92
N LYS A 188 11.05 11.46 14.36
CA LYS A 188 11.49 12.87 14.37
C LYS A 188 11.48 13.50 12.98
N MET A 189 11.87 12.74 11.95
CA MET A 189 11.80 13.23 10.57
C MET A 189 10.35 13.36 10.08
N LYS A 190 9.47 12.42 10.44
CA LYS A 190 8.03 12.53 10.17
C LYS A 190 7.43 13.78 10.84
N GLU A 191 7.79 14.06 12.08
CA GLU A 191 7.42 15.31 12.76
C GLU A 191 7.96 16.55 12.03
N GLU A 192 9.18 16.49 11.48
CA GLU A 192 9.72 17.58 10.63
C GLU A 192 8.92 17.76 9.34
N PHE A 193 8.50 16.69 8.69
CA PHE A 193 7.58 16.77 7.55
C PHE A 193 6.27 17.45 7.96
N HIS A 194 5.58 16.99 9.02
CA HIS A 194 4.33 17.62 9.46
C HIS A 194 4.50 19.10 9.84
N ARG A 195 5.62 19.47 10.48
CA ARG A 195 5.89 20.87 10.84
C ARG A 195 6.03 21.77 9.61
N ASN A 196 6.64 21.26 8.54
CA ASN A 196 6.89 22.03 7.32
C ASN A 196 5.80 21.87 6.25
N LEU A 197 4.90 20.89 6.40
CA LEU A 197 3.77 20.62 5.50
C LEU A 197 2.45 20.68 6.27
N PRO A 198 2.10 21.82 6.89
CA PRO A 198 0.92 21.91 7.74
C PRO A 198 -0.36 21.64 6.93
N GLY A 199 -1.13 20.64 7.36
CA GLY A 199 -2.41 20.28 6.75
C GLY A 199 -2.30 19.45 5.47
N ILE A 200 -1.10 19.05 5.04
CA ILE A 200 -0.91 18.12 3.92
C ILE A 200 -0.68 16.72 4.49
N PRO A 201 -1.53 15.74 4.17
CA PRO A 201 -1.36 14.34 4.56
C PRO A 201 -0.02 13.76 4.11
N LEU A 202 0.55 12.88 4.94
CA LEU A 202 1.77 12.14 4.61
C LEU A 202 1.43 10.69 4.26
N ILE A 203 2.06 10.17 3.21
CA ILE A 203 2.04 8.75 2.87
C ILE A 203 3.41 8.18 3.20
N CYS A 204 3.50 7.52 4.35
CA CYS A 204 4.71 6.86 4.85
C CYS A 204 4.47 5.34 4.89
N LEU A 205 4.74 4.64 3.79
CA LEU A 205 4.48 3.20 3.64
C LEU A 205 5.75 2.45 3.24
N ASN A 206 5.87 1.17 3.61
CA ASN A 206 7.08 0.38 3.38
C ASN A 206 6.92 -0.56 2.18
N ALA A 207 7.60 -0.25 1.07
CA ALA A 207 7.71 -1.16 -0.07
C ALA A 207 9.17 -1.46 -0.45
N ARG A 208 10.08 -1.31 0.52
CA ARG A 208 11.49 -1.62 0.34
C ARG A 208 11.77 -3.08 0.69
N GLU A 209 11.25 -3.52 1.83
CA GLU A 209 11.33 -4.91 2.26
C GLU A 209 10.26 -5.76 1.55
N PRO A 210 10.62 -6.92 0.97
CA PRO A 210 9.69 -7.78 0.24
C PRO A 210 8.45 -8.18 1.03
N GLU A 211 8.60 -8.42 2.33
CA GLU A 211 7.51 -8.81 3.24
C GLU A 211 6.42 -7.75 3.39
N HIS A 212 6.74 -6.47 3.20
CA HIS A 212 5.78 -5.36 3.32
C HIS A 212 5.24 -4.88 1.96
N THR A 213 5.89 -5.29 0.87
CA THR A 213 5.60 -4.78 -0.48
C THR A 213 4.15 -5.06 -0.89
N SER A 214 3.66 -6.28 -0.66
CA SER A 214 2.28 -6.66 -1.01
C SER A 214 1.24 -5.82 -0.27
N ALA A 215 1.39 -5.64 1.04
CA ALA A 215 0.50 -4.81 1.85
C ALA A 215 0.52 -3.35 1.37
N THR A 216 1.71 -2.78 1.14
CA THR A 216 1.85 -1.40 0.65
C THR A 216 1.21 -1.21 -0.72
N VAL A 217 1.37 -2.16 -1.65
CA VAL A 217 0.71 -2.07 -2.96
C VAL A 217 -0.82 -2.05 -2.83
N LEU A 218 -1.39 -2.86 -1.92
CA LEU A 218 -2.82 -2.85 -1.67
C LEU A 218 -3.29 -1.52 -1.08
N ILE A 219 -2.60 -1.01 -0.04
CA ILE A 219 -2.93 0.29 0.57
C ILE A 219 -2.85 1.41 -0.47
N TYR A 220 -1.82 1.43 -1.33
CA TYR A 220 -1.73 2.39 -2.44
C TYR A 220 -2.91 2.29 -3.41
N GLY A 221 -3.36 1.07 -3.70
CA GLY A 221 -4.53 0.86 -4.56
C GLY A 221 -5.82 1.43 -3.96
N TYR A 222 -5.99 1.34 -2.64
CA TYR A 222 -7.07 2.04 -1.93
C TYR A 222 -6.85 3.55 -1.93
N ILE A 223 -5.66 4.06 -1.61
CA ILE A 223 -5.38 5.51 -1.57
C ILE A 223 -5.63 6.17 -2.93
N PHE A 224 -5.10 5.59 -4.01
CA PHE A 224 -5.05 6.18 -5.34
C PHE A 224 -6.07 5.58 -6.32
N GLU A 225 -7.17 5.00 -5.84
CA GLU A 225 -8.36 4.60 -6.63
C GLU A 225 -8.24 4.77 -8.15
N GLY A 226 -7.92 3.69 -8.86
CA GLY A 226 -7.69 3.75 -10.31
C GLY A 226 -7.39 2.40 -10.95
N PHE A 227 -7.47 1.33 -10.16
CA PHE A 227 -7.05 -0.01 -10.56
C PHE A 227 -8.04 -1.04 -10.02
N ASP A 228 -8.46 -1.98 -10.85
CA ASP A 228 -9.07 -3.21 -10.37
C ASP A 228 -8.01 -3.92 -9.51
N LEU A 229 -8.24 -3.99 -8.19
CA LEU A 229 -7.34 -4.66 -7.26
C LEU A 229 -7.29 -6.17 -7.52
N ALA A 230 -8.28 -6.75 -8.21
CA ALA A 230 -8.34 -8.19 -8.44
C ALA A 230 -7.17 -8.72 -9.29
N PRO A 231 -6.75 -8.09 -10.42
CA PRO A 231 -5.51 -8.39 -11.12
C PRO A 231 -4.26 -8.34 -10.25
N ILE A 232 -4.10 -7.31 -9.41
CA ILE A 232 -2.95 -7.17 -8.51
C ILE A 232 -2.95 -8.28 -7.47
N ARG A 233 -4.09 -8.52 -6.80
CA ARG A 233 -4.25 -9.64 -5.85
C ARG A 233 -3.96 -10.98 -6.51
N ARG A 234 -4.45 -11.22 -7.74
CA ARG A 234 -4.11 -12.42 -8.52
C ARG A 234 -2.62 -12.51 -8.83
N ALA A 235 -1.99 -11.40 -9.22
CA ALA A 235 -0.56 -11.35 -9.52
C ALA A 235 0.29 -11.63 -8.26
N LEU A 236 -0.02 -10.97 -7.14
CA LEU A 236 0.63 -11.19 -5.84
C LEU A 236 0.49 -12.65 -5.40
N ASN A 237 -0.72 -13.22 -5.44
CA ASN A 237 -0.97 -14.63 -5.14
C ASN A 237 -0.24 -15.59 -6.11
N SER A 238 -0.04 -15.20 -7.37
CA SER A 238 0.67 -16.01 -8.36
C SER A 238 2.21 -15.93 -8.21
N CYS A 239 2.77 -14.78 -7.83
CA CYS A 239 4.20 -14.62 -7.60
C CYS A 239 4.67 -15.46 -6.41
N VAL A 240 3.89 -15.55 -5.34
CA VAL A 240 4.20 -16.40 -4.18
C VAL A 240 4.24 -17.88 -4.55
N ASN A 241 3.28 -18.33 -5.38
CA ASN A 241 3.30 -19.71 -5.89
C ASN A 241 4.61 -19.99 -6.65
N ILE A 242 5.12 -19.03 -7.42
CA ILE A 242 6.39 -19.16 -8.13
C ILE A 242 7.57 -19.18 -7.15
N PHE A 243 7.65 -18.25 -6.17
CA PHE A 243 8.75 -18.23 -5.20
C PHE A 243 8.79 -19.48 -4.30
N ASN A 244 7.63 -20.01 -3.89
CA ASN A 244 7.53 -21.26 -3.14
C ASN A 244 7.82 -22.51 -3.99
N LEU A 245 7.50 -22.49 -5.29
CA LEU A 245 7.84 -23.58 -6.22
C LEU A 245 9.35 -23.67 -6.51
N TYR A 246 10.07 -22.55 -6.44
CA TYR A 246 11.50 -22.50 -6.78
C TYR A 246 12.45 -22.48 -5.58
N GLY A 247 11.93 -22.48 -4.33
CA GLY A 247 12.74 -22.71 -3.13
C GLY A 247 13.96 -21.80 -3.01
N CYS A 248 13.83 -20.52 -3.37
CA CYS A 248 14.88 -19.53 -3.12
C CYS A 248 14.79 -19.01 -1.68
N PHE A 249 15.27 -19.83 -0.74
CA PHE A 249 15.90 -19.39 0.51
C PHE A 249 17.33 -19.93 0.55
#